data_AF-A0A8R7QU97-F1
#
_entry.id   AF-A0A8R7QU97-F1
#
_cell.length_a   1.000
_cell.length_b   1.000
_cell.length_c   1.000
_cell.angle_alpha   90.00
_cell.angle_beta   90.00
_cell.angle_gamma   90.00
#
_symmetry.space_group_name_H-M   'P 1'
#
loop_
_entity.id
_entity.type
_entity.pdbx_description
1 polymer ?
#
loop_
_entity_poly.entity_id
_entity_poly.type
_entity_poly.pdbx_seq_one_letter_code
_entity_poly.pdbx_strand_id
1 'polypeptide(L)'
;MGSLLMPLLGSMAAKAGNELVRELMRAWGLEKSRGKLERHLAAVQDILLDADAKSRTSPAVRRWMVDLKTAVYKADDVLDDFRYEALRRRAAQIRRRHRCSRARKVLSYFTANSPVIFRLSMSRKMKDALEMIDELVVEMNNFHFLQHVEAPSVDLPQTHSQVDE
;
A
#
# COMPACT_ATOMS: atom_id res chain seq x y z
N MET A 1 7.17 6.72 -19.19
CA MET A 1 7.52 5.57 -18.33
C MET A 1 6.67 5.53 -17.04
N GLY A 2 5.75 6.47 -16.76
CA GLY A 2 4.91 6.45 -15.55
C GLY A 2 3.64 5.60 -15.56
N SER A 3 3.33 4.87 -16.66
CA SER A 3 2.07 4.10 -16.79
C SER A 3 1.89 2.97 -15.75
N LEU A 4 2.96 2.51 -15.10
CA LEU A 4 2.89 1.41 -14.13
C LEU A 4 2.67 1.87 -12.69
N LEU A 5 2.79 3.17 -12.39
CA LEU A 5 2.76 3.66 -11.01
C LEU A 5 1.32 3.88 -10.52
N MET A 6 0.41 4.35 -11.38
CA MET A 6 -1.04 4.40 -11.10
C MET A 6 -1.61 3.03 -10.68
N PRO A 7 -1.50 1.96 -11.50
CA PRO A 7 -2.05 0.66 -11.12
C PRO A 7 -1.36 0.06 -9.89
N LEU A 8 -0.07 0.34 -9.69
CA LEU A 8 0.64 -0.10 -8.49
C LEU A 8 0.12 0.58 -7.22
N LEU A 9 -0.11 1.90 -7.24
CA LEU A 9 -0.72 2.62 -6.11
C LEU A 9 -2.11 2.08 -5.78
N GLY A 10 -2.93 1.76 -6.81
CA GLY A 10 -4.24 1.15 -6.61
C GLY A 10 -4.16 -0.24 -5.99
N SER A 11 -3.25 -1.09 -6.48
CA SER A 11 -2.96 -2.42 -5.89
C SER A 11 -2.54 -2.30 -4.43
N MET A 12 -1.63 -1.37 -4.13
CA MET A 12 -1.12 -1.17 -2.78
C MET A 12 -2.19 -0.66 -1.81
N ALA A 13 -3.05 0.26 -2.26
CA ALA A 13 -4.22 0.69 -1.50
C ALA A 13 -5.18 -0.48 -1.21
N ALA A 14 -5.43 -1.35 -2.20
CA ALA A 14 -6.24 -2.55 -1.99
C ALA A 14 -5.61 -3.53 -0.99
N LYS A 15 -4.27 -3.70 -1.02
CA LYS A 15 -3.54 -4.50 -0.02
C LYS A 15 -3.62 -3.89 1.38
N ALA A 16 -3.47 -2.57 1.52
CA ALA A 16 -3.60 -1.85 2.79
C ALA A 16 -5.04 -1.92 3.36
N GLY A 17 -6.03 -2.02 2.48
CA GLY A 17 -7.44 -2.24 2.82
C GLY A 17 -7.81 -3.71 3.09
N ASN A 18 -6.92 -4.68 2.84
CA ASN A 18 -7.21 -6.09 3.04
C ASN A 18 -7.46 -6.41 4.52
N GLU A 19 -8.56 -7.12 4.80
CA GLU A 19 -8.99 -7.37 6.19
C GLU A 19 -7.93 -8.09 7.03
N LEU A 20 -7.19 -9.04 6.45
CA LEU A 20 -6.14 -9.76 7.18
C LEU A 20 -4.99 -8.84 7.59
N VAL A 21 -4.62 -7.95 6.67
CA VAL A 21 -3.57 -6.96 6.88
C VAL A 21 -4.03 -5.97 7.94
N ARG A 22 -5.27 -5.48 7.85
CA ARG A 22 -5.88 -4.57 8.84
C ARG A 22 -5.92 -5.18 10.24
N GLU A 23 -6.44 -6.40 10.38
CA GLU A 23 -6.46 -7.13 11.66
C GLU A 23 -5.05 -7.22 12.27
N LEU A 24 -4.06 -7.60 11.46
CA LEU A 24 -2.69 -7.81 11.92
C LEU A 24 -2.00 -6.50 12.31
N MET A 25 -2.13 -5.46 11.49
CA MET A 25 -1.57 -4.13 11.77
C MET A 25 -2.20 -3.51 13.01
N ARG A 26 -3.52 -3.67 13.21
CA ARG A 26 -4.21 -3.26 14.44
C ARG A 26 -3.68 -3.97 15.66
N ALA A 27 -3.53 -5.30 15.59
CA ALA A 27 -2.98 -6.10 16.68
C ALA A 27 -1.54 -5.70 17.05
N TRP A 28 -0.80 -5.06 16.16
CA TRP A 28 0.57 -4.59 16.40
C TRP A 28 0.67 -3.08 16.65
N GLY A 29 -0.44 -2.36 16.72
CA GLY A 29 -0.45 -0.92 16.97
C GLY A 29 -0.04 -0.06 15.77
N LEU A 30 -0.05 -0.61 14.56
CA LEU A 30 0.36 0.06 13.32
C LEU A 30 -0.81 0.70 12.56
N GLU A 31 -2.00 0.77 13.15
CA GLU A 31 -3.20 1.33 12.49
C GLU A 31 -3.00 2.80 12.10
N LYS A 32 -2.27 3.58 12.93
CA LYS A 32 -1.93 4.98 12.60
C LYS A 32 -1.03 5.05 11.35
N SER A 33 -0.02 4.18 11.28
CA SER A 33 0.88 4.08 10.13
C SER A 33 0.14 3.68 8.86
N ARG A 34 -0.81 2.72 8.97
CA ARG A 34 -1.68 2.30 7.87
C ARG A 34 -2.55 3.44 7.35
N GLY A 35 -3.23 4.15 8.25
CA GLY A 35 -4.07 5.29 7.87
C GLY A 35 -3.28 6.45 7.28
N LYS A 36 -2.05 6.69 7.76
CA LYS A 36 -1.14 7.69 7.16
C LYS A 36 -0.71 7.26 5.75
N LEU A 37 -0.38 5.98 5.55
CA LEU A 37 -0.08 5.43 4.23
C LEU A 37 -1.24 5.65 3.26
N GLU A 38 -2.46 5.24 3.62
CA GLU A 38 -3.66 5.40 2.76
C GLU A 38 -3.86 6.86 2.32
N ARG A 39 -3.68 7.83 3.22
CA ARG A 39 -3.79 9.27 2.91
C ARG A 39 -2.71 9.73 1.93
N HIS A 40 -1.47 9.30 2.12
CA HIS A 40 -0.40 9.66 1.20
C HIS A 40 -0.60 9.04 -0.18
N LEU A 41 -1.12 7.81 -0.26
CA LEU A 41 -1.43 7.18 -1.54
C LEU A 41 -2.50 7.95 -2.30
N ALA A 42 -3.55 8.41 -1.63
CA ALA A 42 -4.55 9.26 -2.25
C ALA A 42 -3.93 10.58 -2.76
N ALA A 43 -3.17 11.28 -1.91
CA ALA A 43 -2.54 12.55 -2.29
C ALA A 43 -1.57 12.40 -3.48
N VAL A 44 -0.83 11.29 -3.55
CA VAL A 44 0.07 11.00 -4.68
C VAL A 44 -0.71 10.59 -5.92
N GLN A 45 -1.82 9.84 -5.80
CA GLN A 45 -2.65 9.49 -6.95
C GLN A 45 -3.20 10.73 -7.66
N ASP A 46 -3.66 11.73 -6.89
CA ASP A 46 -4.26 12.96 -7.44
C ASP A 46 -3.30 13.75 -8.32
N ILE A 47 -2.00 13.72 -8.04
CA ILE A 47 -1.01 14.52 -8.77
C ILE A 47 -0.23 13.73 -9.82
N LEU A 48 -0.39 12.39 -9.87
CA LEU A 48 0.55 11.54 -10.58
C LEU A 48 0.52 11.77 -12.10
N LEU A 49 -0.64 12.15 -12.64
CA LEU A 49 -0.78 12.41 -14.07
C LEU A 49 -0.02 13.68 -14.49
N ASP A 50 -0.11 14.75 -13.70
CA ASP A 50 0.67 15.98 -13.92
C ASP A 50 2.17 15.72 -13.69
N ALA A 51 2.50 14.92 -12.68
CA ALA A 51 3.88 14.53 -12.41
C ALA A 51 4.53 13.73 -13.55
N ASP A 52 3.82 12.77 -14.18
CA ASP A 52 4.35 12.05 -15.35
C ASP A 52 4.59 13.00 -16.53
N ALA A 53 3.68 13.95 -16.77
CA ALA A 53 3.85 14.95 -17.81
C ALA A 53 5.08 15.84 -17.55
N LYS A 54 5.20 16.40 -16.34
CA LYS A 54 6.32 17.27 -15.94
C LYS A 54 7.65 16.52 -15.82
N SER A 55 7.66 15.20 -15.60
CA SER A 55 8.88 14.39 -15.52
C SER A 55 9.66 14.36 -16.85
N ARG A 56 8.99 14.64 -17.97
CA ARG A 56 9.60 14.66 -19.31
C ARG A 56 10.46 15.91 -19.53
N THR A 57 10.10 17.01 -18.89
CA THR A 57 10.72 18.32 -19.08
C THR A 57 11.58 18.75 -17.88
N SER A 58 11.20 18.33 -16.66
CA SER A 58 11.91 18.67 -15.42
C SER A 58 12.74 17.49 -14.89
N PRO A 59 14.09 17.59 -14.86
CA PRO A 59 14.94 16.58 -14.26
C PRO A 59 14.67 16.35 -12.76
N ALA A 60 14.26 17.40 -12.04
CA ALA A 60 13.94 17.30 -10.62
C ALA A 60 12.68 16.45 -10.40
N VAL A 61 11.62 16.71 -11.15
CA VAL A 61 10.38 15.90 -11.10
C VAL A 61 10.65 14.47 -11.55
N ARG A 62 11.53 14.26 -12.54
CA ARG A 62 11.93 12.91 -12.96
C ARG A 62 12.62 12.14 -11.84
N ARG A 63 13.52 12.78 -11.10
CA ARG A 63 14.20 12.17 -9.96
C ARG A 63 13.20 11.83 -8.85
N TRP A 64 12.36 12.78 -8.48
CA TRP A 64 11.29 12.58 -7.50
C TRP A 64 10.36 11.41 -7.88
N MET A 65 10.00 11.26 -9.16
CA MET A 65 9.20 10.12 -9.64
C MET A 65 9.91 8.76 -9.48
N VAL A 66 11.24 8.72 -9.63
CA VAL A 66 12.03 7.49 -9.42
C VAL A 66 12.09 7.14 -7.94
N ASP A 67 12.26 8.14 -7.08
CA ASP A 67 12.30 7.97 -5.63
C ASP A 67 10.93 7.53 -5.11
N LEU A 68 9.84 8.12 -5.63
CA LEU A 68 8.46 7.69 -5.38
C LEU A 68 8.22 6.24 -5.77
N LYS A 69 8.65 5.84 -6.97
CA LYS A 69 8.54 4.46 -7.41
C LYS A 69 9.22 3.52 -6.42
N THR A 70 10.41 3.88 -5.94
CA THR A 70 11.19 3.08 -5.00
C THR A 70 10.50 2.96 -3.64
N ALA A 71 9.97 4.07 -3.11
CA ALA A 71 9.24 4.08 -1.85
C ALA A 71 7.94 3.25 -1.92
N VAL A 72 7.20 3.35 -3.03
CA VAL A 72 5.98 2.57 -3.28
C VAL A 72 6.29 1.08 -3.34
N TYR A 73 7.32 0.63 -4.06
CA TYR A 73 7.70 -0.79 -4.06
C TYR A 73 8.05 -1.30 -2.67
N LYS A 74 8.83 -0.53 -1.90
CA LYS A 74 9.20 -0.92 -0.54
C LYS A 74 7.97 -1.06 0.36
N ALA A 75 6.98 -0.16 0.22
CA ALA A 75 5.73 -0.25 0.96
C ALA A 75 4.88 -1.45 0.51
N ASP A 76 4.82 -1.73 -0.78
CA ASP A 76 4.08 -2.86 -1.35
C ASP A 76 4.63 -4.20 -0.84
N ASP A 77 5.96 -4.36 -0.86
CA ASP A 77 6.66 -5.54 -0.32
C ASP A 77 6.33 -5.77 1.16
N VAL A 78 6.28 -4.69 1.95
CA VAL A 78 5.94 -4.76 3.37
C VAL A 78 4.49 -5.22 3.57
N LEU A 79 3.55 -4.72 2.77
CA LEU A 79 2.14 -5.14 2.84
C LEU A 79 1.97 -6.61 2.43
N ASP A 80 2.74 -7.09 1.46
CA ASP A 80 2.77 -8.51 1.10
C ASP A 80 3.33 -9.38 2.22
N ASP A 81 4.40 -8.95 2.91
CA ASP A 81 4.92 -9.61 4.10
C ASP A 81 3.85 -9.70 5.21
N PHE A 82 3.07 -8.64 5.44
CA PHE A 82 1.95 -8.65 6.39
C PHE A 82 0.87 -9.66 5.99
N ARG A 83 0.47 -9.65 4.71
CA ARG A 83 -0.53 -10.57 4.19
C ARG A 83 -0.08 -12.01 4.34
N TYR A 84 1.18 -12.30 4.00
CA TYR A 84 1.80 -13.60 4.17
C TYR A 84 1.78 -14.06 5.64
N GLU A 85 2.17 -13.19 6.58
CA GLU A 85 2.14 -13.50 8.01
C GLU A 85 0.72 -13.82 8.50
N ALA A 86 -0.26 -13.01 8.10
CA ALA A 86 -1.64 -13.20 8.50
C ALA A 86 -2.19 -14.56 8.03
N LEU A 87 -1.90 -14.92 6.77
CA LEU A 87 -2.23 -16.24 6.21
C LEU A 87 -1.47 -17.37 6.93
N ARG A 88 -0.17 -17.19 7.21
CA ARG A 88 0.64 -18.18 7.92
C ARG A 88 0.09 -18.46 9.31
N ARG A 89 -0.35 -17.42 10.03
CA ARG A 89 -0.97 -17.54 11.36
C ARG A 89 -2.31 -18.26 11.29
N ARG A 90 -3.18 -17.91 10.34
CA ARG A 90 -4.46 -18.62 10.14
C ARG A 90 -4.23 -20.11 9.83
N ALA A 91 -3.31 -20.42 8.91
CA ALA A 91 -2.95 -21.81 8.59
C ALA A 91 -2.38 -22.57 9.80
N ALA A 92 -1.54 -21.92 10.61
CA ALA A 92 -1.01 -22.51 11.84
C ALA A 92 -2.11 -22.76 12.88
N GLN A 93 -3.08 -21.86 13.03
CA GLN A 93 -4.24 -22.05 13.92
C GLN A 93 -5.10 -23.23 13.48
N ILE A 94 -5.38 -23.38 12.18
CA ILE A 94 -6.12 -24.52 11.62
C ILE A 94 -5.36 -25.82 11.94
N ARG A 95 -4.07 -25.90 11.62
CA ARG A 95 -3.24 -27.08 11.93
C ARG A 95 -3.22 -27.43 13.42
N ARG A 96 -3.26 -26.43 14.30
CA ARG A 96 -3.30 -26.61 15.76
C ARG A 96 -4.65 -27.13 16.26
N ARG A 97 -5.77 -26.75 15.64
CA ARG A 97 -7.09 -27.35 15.94
C ARG A 97 -7.13 -28.86 15.64
N HIS A 98 -6.34 -29.32 14.67
CA HIS A 98 -6.24 -30.74 14.29
C HIS A 98 -5.11 -31.53 14.98
N ARG A 99 -4.25 -30.90 15.80
CA ARG A 99 -3.13 -31.59 16.50
C ARG A 99 -2.94 -31.05 17.93
N CYS A 100 -3.37 -31.81 18.93
CA CYS A 100 -3.21 -31.47 20.35
C CYS A 100 -1.85 -31.94 20.91
N SER A 101 -0.88 -31.04 21.04
CA SER A 101 0.28 -31.24 21.93
C SER A 101 0.73 -29.89 22.51
N ARG A 102 0.72 -29.78 23.85
CA ARG A 102 1.05 -28.57 24.62
C ARG A 102 2.55 -28.24 24.61
N ALA A 103 3.43 -29.25 24.44
CA ALA A 103 4.88 -29.11 24.56
C ALA A 103 5.54 -28.29 23.42
N ARG A 104 4.91 -28.21 22.25
CA ARG A 104 5.44 -27.46 21.08
C ARG A 104 5.11 -25.96 21.11
N LYS A 105 4.27 -25.52 22.07
CA LYS A 105 3.79 -24.13 22.14
C LYS A 105 4.91 -23.12 22.43
N VAL A 106 5.81 -23.43 23.36
CA VAL A 106 6.80 -22.47 23.88
C VAL A 106 8.02 -22.36 22.95
N LEU A 107 8.48 -23.50 22.40
CA LEU A 107 9.65 -23.54 21.49
C LEU A 107 9.44 -22.74 20.20
N SER A 108 8.19 -22.62 19.72
CA SER A 108 7.86 -21.88 18.50
C SER A 108 8.03 -20.35 18.61
N TYR A 109 8.20 -19.81 19.82
CA TYR A 109 8.45 -18.38 20.03
C TYR A 109 9.94 -18.01 20.01
N PHE A 110 10.86 -18.99 20.08
CA PHE A 110 12.30 -18.75 20.20
C PHE A 110 13.14 -19.22 19.00
N THR A 111 12.52 -19.77 17.95
CA THR A 111 13.21 -20.07 16.68
C THR A 111 13.17 -18.86 15.74
N ALA A 112 13.92 -18.92 14.63
CA ALA A 112 13.97 -17.85 13.61
C ALA A 112 12.58 -17.41 13.06
N ASN A 113 11.54 -18.21 13.28
CA ASN A 113 10.15 -17.90 12.96
C ASN A 113 9.36 -17.31 14.14
N SER A 114 10.03 -16.70 15.11
CA SER A 114 9.41 -16.07 16.28
C SER A 114 8.41 -14.98 15.87
N PRO A 115 7.15 -15.04 16.34
CA PRO A 115 6.16 -14.00 16.09
C PRO A 115 6.58 -12.60 16.56
N VAL A 116 7.46 -12.52 17.57
CA VAL A 116 7.92 -11.25 18.15
C VAL A 116 9.01 -10.62 17.29
N ILE A 117 9.98 -11.41 16.83
CA ILE A 117 11.04 -10.96 15.92
C ILE A 117 10.41 -10.50 14.60
N PHE A 118 9.47 -11.28 14.06
CA PHE A 118 8.74 -10.91 12.85
C PHE A 118 7.98 -9.59 13.03
N ARG A 119 7.24 -9.43 14.14
CA ARG A 119 6.52 -8.18 14.45
C ARG A 119 7.46 -6.98 14.49
N LEU A 120 8.59 -7.09 15.19
CA LEU A 120 9.53 -5.98 15.33
C LEU A 120 10.16 -5.60 13.98
N SER A 121 10.59 -6.60 13.21
CA SER A 121 11.13 -6.41 11.86
C SER A 121 10.12 -5.70 10.96
N MET A 122 8.87 -6.18 10.92
CA MET A 122 7.85 -5.60 10.05
C MET A 122 7.43 -4.19 10.48
N SER A 123 7.39 -3.93 11.79
CA SER A 123 7.08 -2.59 12.31
C SER A 123 8.15 -1.57 11.89
N ARG A 124 9.42 -1.97 11.89
CA ARG A 124 10.53 -1.12 11.40
C ARG A 124 10.40 -0.90 9.89
N LYS A 125 10.28 -1.97 9.10
CA LYS A 125 10.13 -1.86 7.64
C LYS A 125 8.95 -0.96 7.23
N MET A 126 7.80 -1.10 7.91
CA MET A 126 6.62 -0.26 7.69
C MET A 126 6.91 1.21 8.03
N LYS A 127 7.59 1.47 9.14
CA LYS A 127 7.96 2.82 9.53
C LYS A 127 8.90 3.45 8.48
N ASP A 128 9.94 2.72 8.07
CA ASP A 128 10.90 3.21 7.09
C ASP A 128 10.25 3.49 5.73
N ALA A 129 9.31 2.64 5.28
CA ALA A 129 8.58 2.85 4.04
C ALA A 129 7.66 4.08 4.13
N LEU A 130 7.00 4.26 5.28
CA LEU A 130 6.13 5.40 5.50
C LEU A 130 6.91 6.72 5.57
N GLU A 131 8.10 6.72 6.19
CA GLU A 131 8.98 7.88 6.27
C GLU A 131 9.46 8.32 4.89
N MET A 132 9.87 7.38 4.04
CA MET A 132 10.22 7.68 2.64
C MET A 132 9.05 8.30 1.86
N ILE A 133 7.84 7.78 2.02
CA ILE A 133 6.65 8.34 1.35
C ILE A 133 6.31 9.72 1.92
N ASP A 134 6.43 9.93 3.23
CA ASP A 134 6.16 11.21 3.89
C ASP A 134 7.12 12.30 3.40
N GLU A 135 8.42 12.01 3.31
CA GLU A 135 9.43 12.92 2.76
C GLU A 135 9.09 13.34 1.33
N LEU A 136 8.70 12.38 0.49
CA LEU A 136 8.33 12.65 -0.90
C LEU A 136 7.04 13.46 -1.02
N VAL A 137 6.06 13.24 -0.14
CA VAL A 137 4.83 14.05 -0.09
C VAL A 137 5.12 15.47 0.37
N VAL A 138 6.11 15.68 1.23
CA VAL A 138 6.56 17.04 1.60
C VAL A 138 7.27 17.70 0.41
N GLU A 139 8.18 17.00 -0.26
CA GLU A 139 8.93 17.50 -1.42
C GLU A 139 8.00 17.85 -2.60
N MET A 140 6.92 17.09 -2.76
CA MET A 140 5.88 17.30 -3.77
C MET A 140 5.35 18.73 -3.79
N ASN A 141 5.28 19.41 -2.64
CA ASN A 141 4.77 20.77 -2.53
C ASN A 141 5.66 21.80 -3.25
N ASN A 142 6.93 21.48 -3.50
CA ASN A 142 7.86 22.38 -4.18
C ASN A 142 7.67 22.40 -5.71
N PHE A 143 6.97 21.41 -6.27
CA PHE A 143 6.83 21.24 -7.72
C PHE A 143 5.52 21.83 -8.29
N HIS A 144 4.66 22.37 -7.42
CA HIS A 144 3.38 22.99 -7.78
C HIS A 144 2.55 22.10 -8.75
N PHE A 145 2.32 20.84 -8.36
CA PHE A 145 1.53 19.92 -9.18
C PHE A 145 0.05 20.32 -9.22
N LEU A 146 -0.59 20.06 -10.35
CA LEU A 146 -2.03 20.18 -10.49
C LEU A 146 -2.69 18.91 -9.95
N GLN A 147 -3.65 19.05 -9.04
CA GLN A 147 -4.48 17.95 -8.57
C GLN A 147 -5.51 17.62 -9.64
N HIS A 148 -5.48 16.39 -10.13
CA HIS A 148 -6.58 15.82 -10.88
C HIS A 148 -7.67 15.39 -9.89
N VAL A 149 -8.67 16.26 -9.72
CA VAL A 149 -9.98 15.80 -9.25
C VAL A 149 -10.61 15.06 -10.42
N GLU A 150 -10.87 13.77 -10.24
CA GLU A 150 -11.65 12.98 -11.20
C GLU A 150 -12.93 13.76 -11.54
N ALA A 151 -13.06 14.20 -12.80
CA ALA A 151 -14.23 14.93 -13.24
C ALA A 151 -15.47 14.06 -12.99
N PRO A 152 -16.61 14.62 -12.55
CA PRO A 152 -17.83 13.84 -12.42
C PRO A 152 -18.07 13.13 -13.75
N SER A 153 -18.30 11.83 -13.71
CA SER A 153 -18.73 11.06 -14.88
C SER A 153 -19.93 11.78 -15.47
N VAL A 154 -19.73 12.48 -16.59
CA VAL A 154 -20.83 12.99 -17.40
C VAL A 154 -21.47 11.75 -17.99
N ASP A 155 -22.56 11.29 -17.37
CA ASP A 155 -23.48 10.33 -17.96
C ASP A 155 -23.95 10.93 -19.28
N LEU A 156 -23.35 10.46 -20.38
CA LEU A 156 -23.76 10.85 -21.71
C LEU A 156 -25.18 10.29 -21.92
N PRO A 157 -26.21 11.12 -22.17
CA PRO A 157 -27.56 10.62 -22.38
C PRO A 157 -27.58 9.72 -23.62
N GLN A 158 -27.91 8.44 -23.42
CA GLN A 158 -28.09 7.51 -24.53
C GLN A 158 -29.32 7.93 -25.34
N THR A 159 -29.11 8.42 -26.56
CA THR A 159 -30.18 8.65 -27.52
C THR A 159 -30.57 7.32 -28.14
N HIS A 160 -31.55 6.63 -27.56
CA HIS A 160 -32.20 5.51 -28.23
C HIS A 160 -33.12 6.08 -29.33
N SER A 161 -32.68 5.96 -30.59
CA SER A 161 -33.55 6.16 -31.73
C SER A 161 -34.38 4.89 -31.90
N GLN A 162 -35.67 4.97 -31.60
CA GLN A 162 -36.64 3.92 -31.88
C GLN A 162 -37.01 4.00 -33.37
N VAL A 163 -36.93 2.88 -34.08
CA VAL A 163 -37.40 2.74 -35.47
C VAL A 163 -38.77 2.07 -35.36
N ASP A 164 -39.82 2.79 -35.75
CA ASP A 164 -41.16 2.21 -35.90
C ASP A 164 -41.19 1.39 -37.20
N GLU A 165 -41.61 0.13 -37.10
CA GLU A 165 -41.91 -0.76 -38.26
C GLU A 165 -43.25 -0.44 -38.92
#